data_AF-A0A3G8ZIQ4-F1
#
_entry.id   AF-A0A3G8ZIQ4-F1
#
_cell.length_a   1.000
_cell.length_b   1.000
_cell.length_c   1.000
_cell.angle_alpha   90.00
_cell.angle_beta   90.00
_cell.angle_gamma   90.00
#
_symmetry.space_group_name_H-M   'P 1'
#
loop_
_entity.id
_entity.type
_entity.pdbx_description
1 polymer ?
#
loop_
_entity_poly.entity_id
_entity_poly.type
_entity_poly.pdbx_seq_one_letter_code
_entity_poly.pdbx_strand_id
1 'polypeptide(L)'
;MTENLPSLSTLAAGVHGVIAPLGDRFVTMYLVVGSASALHFDGGTDGMVDEFVLPALTELGLEPPDISHVVMSHCDVDHFVIDLGDTGTEGALAFPVVGHLERLRASGQIRRTQDRAGIPAWTFA
;
A
#
# COMPACT_ATOMS: atom_id res chain seq x y z
N MET A 1 -4.80 -25.93 5.57
CA MET A 1 -5.22 -25.52 6.92
C MET A 1 -4.95 -24.04 7.04
N THR A 2 -5.91 -23.20 6.66
CA THR A 2 -5.89 -21.79 7.03
C THR A 2 -6.60 -21.69 8.36
N GLU A 3 -5.83 -21.78 9.45
CA GLU A 3 -6.35 -21.31 10.74
C GLU A 3 -6.76 -19.85 10.59
N ASN A 4 -7.82 -19.44 11.30
CA ASN A 4 -8.29 -18.05 11.35
C ASN A 4 -7.20 -17.16 11.97
N LEU A 5 -6.20 -16.79 11.17
CA LEU A 5 -5.22 -15.79 11.56
C LEU A 5 -6.00 -14.49 11.81
N PRO A 6 -5.77 -13.80 12.95
CA PRO A 6 -6.41 -12.53 13.18
C PRO A 6 -5.95 -11.56 12.08
N SER A 7 -6.90 -10.83 11.49
CA SER A 7 -6.62 -9.82 10.47
C SER A 7 -5.72 -8.69 10.99
N LEU A 8 -5.70 -8.47 12.31
CA LEU A 8 -4.84 -7.51 12.99
C LEU A 8 -4.13 -8.15 14.19
N SER A 9 -2.82 -7.94 14.30
CA SER A 9 -2.01 -8.41 15.42
C SER A 9 -1.07 -7.31 15.92
N THR A 10 -1.10 -7.01 17.21
CA THR A 10 -0.15 -6.07 17.83
C THR A 10 1.17 -6.79 18.12
N LEU A 11 2.26 -6.31 17.54
CA LEU A 11 3.59 -6.93 17.62
C LEU A 11 4.48 -6.23 18.66
N ALA A 12 4.32 -4.91 18.79
CA ALA A 12 4.94 -4.08 19.81
C ALA A 12 4.07 -2.84 20.06
N ALA A 13 4.41 -2.02 21.06
CA ALA A 13 3.71 -0.76 21.29
C ALA A 13 3.75 0.13 20.03
N GLY A 14 2.56 0.42 19.48
CA GLY A 14 2.42 1.20 18.24
C GLY A 14 2.86 0.47 16.97
N VAL A 15 3.11 -0.84 16.99
CA VAL A 15 3.47 -1.61 15.80
C VAL A 15 2.50 -2.76 15.63
N HIS A 16 1.75 -2.73 14.54
CA HIS A 16 0.69 -3.68 14.25
C HIS A 16 0.91 -4.32 12.87
N GLY A 17 0.72 -5.63 12.79
CA GLY A 17 0.67 -6.37 11.53
C GLY A 17 -0.79 -6.58 11.11
N VAL A 18 -1.10 -6.19 9.89
CA VAL A 18 -2.36 -6.47 9.20
C VAL A 18 -2.13 -7.68 8.30
N ILE A 19 -2.72 -8.81 8.65
CA ILE A 19 -2.49 -10.10 7.99
C ILE A 19 -3.62 -10.36 7.00
N ALA A 20 -3.26 -10.54 5.73
CA ALA A 20 -4.20 -10.84 4.66
C ALA A 20 -3.84 -12.15 3.94
N PRO A 21 -4.82 -12.98 3.55
CA PRO A 21 -4.58 -14.17 2.75
C PRO A 21 -4.10 -13.80 1.34
N LEU A 22 -3.17 -14.58 0.80
CA LEU A 22 -2.65 -14.42 -0.55
C LEU A 22 -2.37 -15.80 -1.17
N GLY A 23 -3.38 -16.38 -1.83
CA GLY A 23 -3.32 -17.75 -2.32
C GLY A 23 -3.05 -18.75 -1.20
N ASP A 24 -2.00 -19.56 -1.34
CA ASP A 24 -1.59 -20.56 -0.34
C ASP A 24 -0.69 -19.98 0.78
N ARG A 25 -0.45 -18.67 0.77
CA ARG A 25 0.33 -17.96 1.78
C ARG A 25 -0.46 -16.77 2.33
N PHE A 26 0.20 -15.95 3.14
CA PHE A 26 -0.32 -14.67 3.60
C PHE A 26 0.68 -13.56 3.24
N VAL A 27 0.19 -12.33 3.22
CA VAL A 27 1.00 -11.11 3.26
C VAL A 27 0.75 -10.41 4.58
N THR A 28 1.76 -9.69 5.07
CA THR A 28 1.62 -8.84 6.25
C THR A 28 1.98 -7.43 5.84
N MET A 29 0.99 -6.56 5.90
CA MET A 29 1.16 -5.11 5.84
C MET A 29 1.33 -4.60 7.27
N TYR A 30 1.97 -3.47 7.50
CA TYR A 30 2.17 -2.96 8.85
C TYR A 30 1.61 -1.56 9.03
N LEU A 31 1.16 -1.30 10.25
CA LEU A 31 0.81 0.03 10.74
C LEU A 31 1.75 0.37 11.89
N VAL A 32 2.47 1.47 11.75
CA VAL A 32 3.29 2.06 12.81
C VAL A 32 2.57 3.31 13.30
N VAL A 33 2.00 3.24 14.49
CA VAL A 33 1.15 4.26 15.08
C VAL A 33 1.96 5.06 16.10
N GLY A 34 2.22 6.33 15.77
CA GLY A 34 2.82 7.31 16.67
C GLY A 34 1.77 8.12 17.43
N SER A 35 2.22 9.09 18.23
CA SER A 35 1.32 9.96 19.01
C SER A 35 0.65 11.07 18.19
N ALA A 36 1.10 11.32 16.96
CA ALA A 36 0.63 12.43 16.11
C ALA A 36 0.18 11.97 14.72
N SER A 37 0.70 10.85 14.23
CA SER A 37 0.34 10.28 12.94
C SER A 37 0.74 8.81 12.88
N ALA A 38 0.27 8.13 11.85
CA ALA A 38 0.63 6.77 11.51
C ALA A 38 1.49 6.70 10.22
N LEU A 39 2.16 5.57 10.07
CA LEU A 39 2.83 5.12 8.85
C LEU A 39 2.26 3.76 8.45
N HIS A 40 1.92 3.62 7.18
CA HIS A 40 1.52 2.35 6.58
C HIS A 40 2.68 1.75 5.78
N PHE A 41 2.97 0.46 5.97
CA PHE A 41 4.10 -0.21 5.35
C PHE A 41 3.63 -1.42 4.55
N ASP A 42 3.94 -1.42 3.26
CA ASP A 42 3.48 -2.29 2.18
C ASP A 42 1.96 -2.28 1.97
N GLY A 43 1.53 -2.28 0.71
CA GLY A 43 0.12 -2.14 0.33
C GLY A 43 -0.64 -3.43 0.05
N GLY A 44 0.06 -4.55 -0.07
CA GLY A 44 -0.55 -5.77 -0.57
C GLY A 44 -0.81 -5.74 -2.08
N THR A 45 -1.82 -6.50 -2.50
CA THR A 45 -2.38 -6.50 -3.86
C THR A 45 -3.65 -5.65 -3.95
N ASP A 46 -4.19 -5.50 -5.15
CA ASP A 46 -5.46 -4.80 -5.40
C ASP A 46 -6.58 -5.26 -4.46
N GLY A 47 -7.31 -4.29 -3.89
CA GLY A 47 -8.39 -4.50 -2.92
C GLY A 47 -7.97 -4.82 -1.47
N MET A 48 -6.71 -5.16 -1.20
CA MET A 48 -6.30 -5.55 0.16
C MET A 48 -6.32 -4.39 1.15
N VAL A 49 -6.07 -3.16 0.67
CA VAL A 49 -6.17 -1.97 1.52
C VAL A 49 -7.60 -1.81 2.04
N ASP A 50 -8.59 -1.87 1.15
CA ASP A 50 -10.00 -1.73 1.51
C ASP A 50 -10.48 -2.86 2.42
N GLU A 51 -10.06 -4.10 2.13
CA GLU A 51 -10.56 -5.28 2.83
C GLU A 51 -9.89 -5.51 4.19
N PHE A 52 -8.63 -5.10 4.37
CA PHE A 52 -7.84 -5.41 5.57
C PHE A 52 -7.26 -4.20 6.27
N VAL A 53 -6.72 -3.21 5.53
CA VAL A 53 -6.03 -2.06 6.13
C VAL A 53 -7.02 -1.05 6.69
N LEU A 54 -8.06 -0.68 5.93
CA LEU A 54 -9.06 0.28 6.39
C LEU A 54 -9.81 -0.22 7.64
N PRO A 55 -10.27 -1.49 7.70
CA PRO A 55 -10.85 -2.02 8.94
C PRO A 55 -9.86 -2.04 10.12
N ALA A 56 -8.58 -2.33 9.87
CA ALA A 56 -7.55 -2.29 10.90
C ALA A 56 -7.30 -0.88 11.43
N LEU A 57 -7.34 0.16 10.58
CA LEU A 57 -7.29 1.56 11.03
C LEU A 57 -8.47 1.87 11.95
N THR A 58 -9.69 1.50 11.53
CA THR A 58 -10.90 1.70 12.35
C THR A 58 -10.80 0.98 13.69
N GLU A 59 -10.29 -0.25 13.73
CA GLU A 59 -10.07 -1.00 14.97
C GLU A 59 -9.06 -0.31 15.91
N LEU A 60 -8.04 0.36 15.34
CA LEU A 60 -7.06 1.16 16.07
C LEU A 60 -7.55 2.58 16.41
N GLY A 61 -8.77 2.95 15.99
CA GLY A 61 -9.33 4.29 16.20
C GLY A 61 -8.68 5.37 15.33
N LEU A 62 -8.17 4.98 14.16
CA LEU A 62 -7.53 5.83 13.16
C LEU A 62 -8.39 5.93 11.91
N GLU A 63 -8.20 7.03 11.18
CA GLU A 63 -8.78 7.27 9.87
C GLU A 63 -7.67 7.38 8.81
N PRO A 64 -7.97 7.21 7.50
CA PRO A 64 -6.96 7.34 6.44
C PRO A 64 -6.14 8.64 6.49
N PRO A 65 -6.71 9.82 6.82
CA PRO A 65 -5.94 11.06 6.97
C PRO A 65 -4.91 11.06 8.11
N ASP A 66 -4.98 10.13 9.06
CA ASP A 66 -3.98 9.99 10.12
C ASP A 66 -2.69 9.33 9.59
N ILE A 67 -2.74 8.68 8.43
CA ILE A 67 -1.57 8.14 7.74
C ILE A 67 -0.80 9.28 7.09
N SER A 68 0.34 9.63 7.68
CA SER A 68 1.24 10.66 7.17
C SER A 68 2.18 10.16 6.09
N HIS A 69 2.49 8.86 6.11
CA HIS A 69 3.48 8.24 5.24
C HIS A 69 3.02 6.83 4.87
N VAL A 70 3.32 6.47 3.63
CA VAL A 70 3.24 5.09 3.16
C VAL A 70 4.67 4.66 2.84
N VAL A 71 5.05 3.43 3.11
CA VAL A 71 6.35 2.88 2.67
C VAL A 71 6.03 1.62 1.89
N MET A 72 6.67 1.40 0.75
CA MET A 72 6.76 0.06 0.20
C MET A 72 8.21 -0.37 0.24
N SER A 73 8.43 -1.59 0.67
CA SER A 73 9.75 -2.19 0.78
C SER A 73 10.39 -2.42 -0.60
N HIS A 74 9.58 -2.79 -1.60
CA HIS A 74 10.02 -3.11 -2.97
C HIS A 74 8.83 -3.13 -3.95
N CYS A 75 9.05 -3.55 -5.20
CA CYS A 75 8.06 -3.50 -6.28
C CYS A 75 7.52 -4.87 -6.72
N ASP A 76 7.56 -5.87 -5.84
CA ASP A 76 6.84 -7.12 -6.09
C ASP A 76 5.33 -6.86 -5.98
N VAL A 77 4.56 -7.62 -6.77
CA VAL A 77 3.13 -7.38 -7.00
C VAL A 77 2.32 -7.40 -5.69
N ASP A 78 2.77 -8.14 -4.69
CA ASP A 78 2.13 -8.30 -3.39
C ASP A 78 2.50 -7.25 -2.34
N HIS A 79 3.27 -6.23 -2.70
CA HIS A 79 3.62 -5.13 -1.80
C HIS A 79 3.25 -3.76 -2.36
N PHE A 80 2.99 -3.70 -3.66
CA PHE A 80 3.11 -2.47 -4.42
C PHE A 80 1.75 -1.82 -4.78
N VAL A 81 0.62 -2.52 -4.60
CA VAL A 81 -0.69 -1.96 -4.97
C VAL A 81 -1.31 -1.22 -3.77
N ILE A 82 -1.56 0.08 -3.93
CA ILE A 82 -2.33 0.88 -2.96
C ILE A 82 -3.34 1.75 -3.70
N ASP A 83 -4.58 1.68 -3.24
CA ASP A 83 -5.61 2.70 -3.46
C ASP A 83 -6.08 3.16 -2.07
N LEU A 84 -5.76 4.40 -1.69
CA LEU A 84 -6.24 5.04 -0.45
C LEU A 84 -7.29 6.13 -0.77
N GLY A 85 -7.83 6.17 -1.99
CA GLY A 85 -8.72 7.25 -2.46
C GLY A 85 -7.99 8.59 -2.70
N ASP A 86 -8.69 9.71 -2.48
CA ASP A 86 -8.26 11.07 -2.83
C ASP A 86 -7.03 11.59 -2.07
N THR A 87 -6.50 10.85 -1.08
CA THR A 87 -5.35 11.25 -0.26
C THR A 87 -4.00 11.15 -0.97
N GLY A 88 -3.93 10.55 -2.17
CA GLY A 88 -2.75 10.56 -3.02
C GLY A 88 -1.54 9.77 -2.47
N THR A 89 -0.70 9.27 -3.37
CA THR A 89 0.54 8.54 -3.06
C THR A 89 1.72 9.46 -2.72
N GLU A 90 1.46 10.77 -2.55
CA GLU A 90 2.50 11.81 -2.46
C GLU A 90 3.45 11.66 -1.26
N GLY A 91 3.02 10.91 -0.23
CA GLY A 91 3.83 10.56 0.96
C GLY A 91 4.44 9.15 0.93
N ALA A 92 4.36 8.41 -0.19
CA ALA A 92 4.85 7.03 -0.28
C ALA A 92 6.39 6.98 -0.46
N LEU A 93 7.12 6.50 0.56
CA LEU A 93 8.57 6.31 0.59
C LEU A 93 9.07 5.17 -0.32
N ALA A 94 8.19 4.38 -0.94
CA ALA A 94 8.50 3.66 -2.19
C ALA A 94 8.49 4.57 -3.42
N PHE A 95 9.01 5.77 -3.18
CA PHE A 95 9.10 6.84 -4.13
C PHE A 95 9.86 6.46 -5.40
N PRO A 96 10.82 5.50 -5.49
CA PRO A 96 11.61 5.39 -6.73
C PRO A 96 10.88 4.79 -7.94
N VAL A 97 9.68 4.20 -7.84
CA VAL A 97 9.04 3.57 -9.01
C VAL A 97 7.74 4.24 -9.46
N VAL A 98 6.75 4.49 -8.61
CA VAL A 98 5.44 5.01 -9.10
C VAL A 98 5.18 6.48 -8.87
N GLY A 99 5.67 7.07 -7.76
CA GLY A 99 5.65 8.53 -7.60
C GLY A 99 6.42 9.25 -8.72
N HIS A 100 7.50 8.65 -9.21
CA HIS A 100 8.22 9.17 -10.38
C HIS A 100 7.43 9.02 -11.67
N LEU A 101 6.77 7.89 -11.93
CA LEU A 101 5.99 7.71 -13.16
C LEU A 101 4.76 8.64 -13.18
N GLU A 102 4.09 8.84 -12.05
CA GLU A 102 2.98 9.78 -11.94
C GLU A 102 3.44 11.23 -12.15
N ARG A 103 4.57 11.64 -11.54
CA ARG A 103 5.14 12.97 -11.77
C ARG A 103 5.66 13.16 -13.19
N LEU A 104 6.32 12.15 -13.77
CA LEU A 104 6.80 12.17 -15.16
C LEU A 104 5.64 12.20 -16.16
N ARG A 105 4.50 11.58 -15.83
CA ARG A 105 3.28 11.64 -16.64
C ARG A 105 2.62 13.01 -16.51
N ALA A 106 2.50 13.53 -15.28
CA ALA A 106 1.93 14.85 -15.02
C ALA A 106 2.78 15.98 -15.64
N SER A 107 4.11 15.82 -15.71
CA SER A 107 5.02 16.72 -16.42
C SER A 107 5.06 16.51 -17.94
N GLY A 108 4.34 15.51 -18.46
CA GLY A 108 4.26 15.20 -19.89
C GLY A 108 5.52 14.51 -20.47
N GLN A 109 6.47 14.09 -19.63
CA GLN A 109 7.71 13.44 -20.06
C GLN A 109 7.53 11.97 -20.44
N ILE A 110 6.47 11.32 -19.93
CA ILE A 110 6.11 9.95 -20.30
C ILE A 110 4.60 9.83 -20.57
N ARG A 111 4.23 8.77 -21.28
CA ARG A 111 2.83 8.37 -21.52
C ARG A 111 2.62 6.94 -21.06
N ARG A 112 1.43 6.68 -20.51
CA ARG A 112 0.98 5.32 -20.25
C ARG A 112 0.62 4.67 -21.58
N THR A 113 1.17 3.50 -21.82
CA THR A 113 0.86 2.64 -22.97
C THR A 113 0.47 1.25 -22.47
N GLN A 114 0.27 0.32 -23.40
CA GLN A 114 0.13 -1.10 -23.12
C GLN A 114 1.11 -1.86 -24.01
N ASP A 115 1.69 -2.93 -23.48
CA ASP A 115 2.46 -3.86 -24.30
C ASP A 115 1.55 -4.79 -25.13
N ARG A 116 2.15 -5.72 -25.87
CA ARG A 116 1.41 -6.68 -26.71
C ARG A 116 0.53 -7.64 -25.90
N ALA A 117 0.81 -7.80 -24.60
CA ALA A 117 0.04 -8.63 -23.67
C ALA A 117 -1.06 -7.83 -22.94
N GLY A 118 -1.21 -6.53 -23.23
CA GLY A 118 -2.17 -5.65 -22.56
C GLY A 118 -1.70 -5.17 -21.18
N ILE A 119 -0.44 -5.44 -20.81
CA ILE A 119 0.12 -5.00 -19.54
C ILE A 119 0.42 -3.51 -19.65
N PRO A 120 0.05 -2.69 -18.64
CA PRO A 120 0.42 -1.30 -18.60
C PRO A 120 1.93 -1.11 -18.76
N ALA A 121 2.32 -0.30 -19.74
CA ALA A 121 3.69 0.08 -20.04
C ALA A 121 3.82 1.60 -20.01
N TRP A 122 5.06 2.10 -20.09
CA TRP A 122 5.36 3.52 -20.09
C TRP A 122 6.38 3.84 -21.17
N THR A 123 6.12 4.87 -21.96
CA THR A 123 7.03 5.35 -23.01
C THR A 123 7.39 6.79 -22.76
N PHE A 124 8.65 7.17 -22.99
CA PHE A 124 9.03 8.58 -23.04
C PHE A 124 8.33 9.28 -24.21
N ALA A 125 7.90 10.52 -23.97
CA ALA A 125 7.23 11.36 -24.96
C ALA A 125 8.21 11.95 -25.98
#